data_AF-A0A3D2IKQ8-F1
#
_entry.id   AF-A0A3D2IKQ8-F1
#
_cell.length_a   1.000
_cell.length_b   1.000
_cell.length_c   1.000
_cell.angle_alpha   90.00
_cell.angle_beta   90.00
_cell.angle_gamma   90.00
#
_symmetry.space_group_name_H-M   'P 1'
#
loop_
_entity.id
_entity.type
_entity.pdbx_description
1 polymer ?
#
loop_
_entity_poly.entity_id
_entity_poly.type
_entity_poly.pdbx_seq_one_letter_code
_entity_poly.pdbx_strand_id
1 'polypeptide(L)'
;MDLTSEQKDFLKENAHKIQNLIELTRKCFDDDSLDGRSKQGRAVRKYLVENAIDYKTRCRQPAEVIEFSREQEEFILKQAEEGLSSLQIAQIVFPDKSVRPLSAEQRAVLAKIREVNPDILPSQDSGALHSYISPKSPSRIIKKINDATGLGLEEARLNRQKQVCVEKLGTNLSNSRFLKIINNYLNEEDRVLFEHEFIRLTWDKPDLTADEINLYLNVCKEVINLEVISAHLNKLNSMFDEADEQQEMSIRLAEIIKAKSAEYHQCETRIENLTKKLQGDRGERMKKMQKENASILSVVQLFQEEEERANMVRIAEMQKAAVKTEAERLEGMAEWKARVLGIGQEDVL
;
A
#
# COMPACT_ATOMS: atom_id res chain seq x y z
N MET A 1 18.94 28.80 8.92
CA MET A 1 20.15 29.51 8.47
C MET A 1 19.77 30.97 8.51
N ASP A 2 20.54 31.75 9.26
CA ASP A 2 20.29 33.17 9.41
C ASP A 2 21.24 33.93 8.50
N LEU A 3 20.75 35.02 7.90
CA LEU A 3 21.52 35.88 7.01
C LEU A 3 22.51 36.70 7.85
N THR A 4 23.74 36.86 7.35
CA THR A 4 24.72 37.77 7.97
C THR A 4 24.27 39.22 7.82
N SER A 5 24.84 40.12 8.61
CA SER A 5 24.51 41.55 8.55
C SER A 5 24.77 42.13 7.15
N GLU A 6 25.89 41.76 6.52
CA GLU A 6 26.25 42.17 5.15
C GLU A 6 25.21 41.70 4.12
N GLN A 7 24.70 40.47 4.25
CA GLN A 7 23.67 39.94 3.37
C GLN A 7 22.32 40.67 3.55
N LYS A 8 21.98 41.06 4.78
CA LYS A 8 20.76 41.82 5.06
C LYS A 8 20.83 43.24 4.48
N ASP A 9 21.99 43.88 4.55
CA ASP A 9 22.21 45.21 3.99
C ASP A 9 22.21 45.16 2.45
N PHE A 10 22.85 44.15 1.87
CA PHE A 10 22.79 43.88 0.42
C PHE A 10 21.34 43.72 -0.07
N LEU A 11 20.52 42.95 0.66
CA LEU A 11 19.11 42.72 0.30
C LEU A 11 18.29 44.02 0.41
N LYS A 12 18.53 44.89 1.38
CA LYS A 12 17.84 46.19 1.48
C LYS A 12 18.14 47.10 0.29
N GLU A 13 19.39 47.16 -0.15
CA GLU A 13 19.80 48.04 -1.25
C GLU A 13 19.39 47.51 -2.63
N ASN A 14 19.41 46.18 -2.81
CA ASN A 14 19.27 45.56 -4.13
C ASN A 14 17.90 44.96 -4.41
N ALA A 15 17.06 44.70 -3.40
CA ALA A 15 15.74 44.10 -3.62
C ALA A 15 14.78 45.01 -4.43
N HIS A 16 14.97 46.32 -4.40
CA HIS A 16 14.22 47.24 -5.25
C HIS A 16 14.64 47.20 -6.73
N LYS A 17 15.89 46.82 -7.01
CA LYS A 17 16.46 46.76 -8.36
C LYS A 17 16.28 45.37 -9.00
N ILE A 18 16.32 44.31 -8.19
CA ILE A 18 16.24 42.91 -8.65
C ILE A 18 15.00 42.27 -8.03
N GLN A 19 13.90 42.30 -8.76
CA GLN A 19 12.64 41.71 -8.29
C GLN A 19 12.65 40.17 -8.37
N ASN A 20 13.52 39.54 -9.16
CA ASN A 20 13.54 38.08 -9.30
C ASN A 20 14.25 37.41 -8.11
N LEU A 21 13.52 36.61 -7.34
CA LEU A 21 14.04 35.93 -6.14
C LEU A 21 15.28 35.07 -6.40
N ILE A 22 15.34 34.38 -7.55
CA ILE A 22 16.46 33.48 -7.87
C ILE A 22 17.73 34.29 -8.11
N GLU A 23 17.63 35.34 -8.92
CA GLU A 23 18.77 36.22 -9.21
C GLU A 23 19.24 36.97 -7.97
N LEU A 24 18.31 37.38 -7.11
CA LEU A 24 18.63 38.04 -5.84
C LEU A 24 19.33 37.07 -4.87
N THR A 25 18.91 35.81 -4.83
CA THR A 25 19.55 34.78 -3.99
C THR A 25 20.97 34.46 -4.47
N ARG A 26 21.17 34.32 -5.80
CA ARG A 26 22.49 34.04 -6.38
C ARG A 26 23.50 35.15 -6.08
N LYS A 27 23.08 36.42 -6.26
CA LYS A 27 23.93 37.59 -5.98
C LYS A 27 24.17 37.85 -4.49
N CYS A 28 23.25 37.43 -3.62
CA CYS A 28 23.43 37.59 -2.17
C CYS A 28 24.46 36.60 -1.58
N PHE A 29 24.74 35.49 -2.28
CA PHE A 29 25.62 34.41 -1.83
C PHE A 29 26.79 34.13 -2.79
N ASP A 30 26.92 34.92 -3.86
CA ASP A 30 27.90 34.75 -4.94
C ASP A 30 28.01 33.30 -5.45
N ASP A 31 26.86 32.63 -5.58
CA ASP A 31 26.76 31.24 -6.01
C ASP A 31 25.61 31.06 -7.00
N ASP A 32 25.98 30.82 -8.26
CA ASP A 32 25.08 30.66 -9.40
C ASP A 32 24.26 29.36 -9.36
N SER A 33 24.67 28.38 -8.54
CA SER A 33 23.97 27.10 -8.40
C SER A 33 22.71 27.21 -7.53
N LEU A 34 22.54 28.31 -6.80
CA LEU A 34 21.45 28.49 -5.85
C LEU A 34 20.10 28.77 -6.53
N ASP A 35 19.06 28.18 -5.96
CA ASP A 35 17.65 28.37 -6.31
C ASP A 35 16.84 28.78 -5.07
N GLY A 36 15.65 29.36 -5.25
CA GLY A 36 14.75 29.79 -4.19
C GLY A 36 14.29 28.69 -3.23
N ARG A 37 14.51 27.41 -3.57
CA ARG A 37 14.24 26.23 -2.73
C ARG A 37 15.38 25.85 -1.79
N SER A 38 16.59 26.34 -2.05
CA SER A 38 17.78 26.09 -1.22
C SER A 38 17.61 26.65 0.19
N LYS A 39 18.45 26.22 1.14
CA LYS A 39 18.44 26.75 2.51
C LYS A 39 18.64 28.27 2.52
N GLN A 40 19.49 28.75 1.61
CA GLN A 40 19.82 30.15 1.34
C GLN A 40 18.62 30.90 0.74
N GLY A 41 18.01 30.36 -0.31
CA GLY A 41 16.83 30.95 -0.96
C GLY A 41 15.63 31.07 -0.02
N ARG A 42 15.43 30.10 0.88
CA ARG A 42 14.41 30.18 1.93
C ARG A 42 14.71 31.28 2.96
N ALA A 43 15.97 31.51 3.30
CA ALA A 43 16.39 32.57 4.21
C ALA A 43 16.18 33.97 3.61
N VAL A 44 16.57 34.16 2.34
CA VAL A 44 16.32 35.40 1.58
C VAL A 44 14.81 35.66 1.48
N ARG A 45 14.02 34.64 1.12
CA ARG A 45 12.56 34.77 1.03
C ARG A 45 11.93 35.17 2.37
N LYS A 46 12.36 34.55 3.47
CA LYS A 46 11.87 34.86 4.82
C LYS A 46 12.14 36.33 5.15
N TYR A 47 13.34 36.82 4.87
CA TYR A 47 13.72 38.21 5.12
C TYR A 47 12.93 39.22 4.28
N LEU A 48 12.71 38.96 3.00
CA LEU A 48 11.91 39.84 2.13
C LEU A 48 10.46 39.95 2.61
N VAL A 49 9.86 38.83 3.05
CA VAL A 49 8.50 38.80 3.60
C VAL A 49 8.43 39.55 4.94
N GLU A 50 9.40 39.35 5.84
CA GLU A 50 9.46 40.05 7.13
C GLU A 50 9.59 41.57 6.99
N ASN A 51 10.25 42.05 5.94
CA ASN A 51 10.45 43.47 5.67
C ASN A 51 9.44 44.06 4.66
N ALA A 52 8.39 43.29 4.31
CA ALA A 52 7.36 43.71 3.35
C ALA A 52 7.91 44.20 1.99
N ILE A 53 9.00 43.58 1.51
CA ILE A 53 9.60 43.91 0.22
C ILE A 53 9.02 43.00 -0.85
N ASP A 54 8.44 43.59 -1.89
CA ASP A 54 7.86 42.85 -3.01
C ASP A 54 8.92 42.17 -3.87
N TYR A 55 8.69 40.90 -4.20
CA TYR A 55 9.54 40.12 -5.09
C TYR A 55 8.69 39.27 -6.04
N LYS A 56 9.17 39.16 -7.28
CA LYS A 56 8.62 38.28 -8.30
C LYS A 56 9.19 36.88 -8.12
N THR A 57 8.31 35.91 -8.01
CA THR A 57 8.64 34.50 -8.17
C THR A 57 7.96 33.95 -9.41
N ARG A 58 8.48 32.85 -9.94
CA ARG A 58 7.73 32.03 -10.91
C ARG A 58 6.52 31.33 -10.31
N CYS A 59 6.18 31.59 -9.03
CA CYS A 59 5.05 30.98 -8.37
C CYS A 59 3.78 31.63 -8.90
N ARG A 60 2.92 30.84 -9.55
CA ARG A 60 1.57 31.28 -9.92
C ARG A 60 0.82 31.70 -8.66
N GLN A 61 0.08 32.79 -8.73
CA GLN A 61 -0.83 33.15 -7.64
C GLN A 61 -1.78 31.97 -7.36
N PRO A 62 -2.09 31.70 -6.08
CA PRO A 62 -3.07 30.68 -5.73
C PRO A 62 -4.38 31.01 -6.45
N ALA A 63 -4.94 30.02 -7.14
CA ALA A 63 -6.22 30.19 -7.84
C ALA A 63 -7.32 30.50 -6.81
N GLU A 64 -8.28 31.34 -7.21
CA GLU A 64 -9.44 31.69 -6.40
C GLU A 64 -10.22 30.44 -5.97
N VAL A 65 -10.79 30.50 -4.76
CA VAL A 65 -11.66 29.43 -4.25
C VAL A 65 -12.95 29.46 -5.06
N ILE A 66 -13.24 28.35 -5.72
CA ILE A 66 -14.45 28.18 -6.52
C ILE A 66 -15.54 27.65 -5.60
N GLU A 67 -16.57 28.46 -5.36
CA GLU A 67 -17.78 28.04 -4.66
C GLU A 67 -18.86 27.67 -5.68
N PHE A 68 -19.57 26.57 -5.45
CA PHE A 68 -20.66 26.11 -6.30
C PHE A 68 -22.00 26.58 -5.78
N SER A 69 -22.93 26.90 -6.68
CA SER A 69 -24.34 27.06 -6.31
C SER A 69 -24.97 25.69 -6.01
N ARG A 70 -26.09 25.65 -5.28
CA ARG A 70 -26.82 24.39 -5.00
C ARG A 70 -27.20 23.64 -6.28
N GLU A 71 -27.61 24.35 -7.32
CA GLU A 71 -27.96 23.77 -8.62
C GLU A 71 -26.75 23.15 -9.32
N GLN A 72 -25.59 23.81 -9.22
CA GLN A 72 -24.34 23.27 -9.75
C GLN A 72 -23.88 22.03 -8.98
N GLU A 73 -24.05 22.02 -7.66
CA GLU A 73 -23.75 20.84 -6.84
C GLU A 73 -24.62 19.63 -7.22
N GLU A 74 -25.94 19.82 -7.33
CA GLU A 74 -26.85 18.76 -7.78
C GLU A 74 -26.53 18.26 -9.19
N PHE A 75 -26.17 19.17 -10.10
CA PHE A 75 -25.76 18.82 -11.45
C PHE A 75 -24.48 18.00 -11.45
N ILE A 76 -23.46 18.41 -10.69
CA ILE A 76 -22.19 17.68 -10.56
C ILE A 76 -22.43 16.24 -10.07
N LEU A 77 -23.30 16.08 -9.06
CA LEU A 77 -23.60 14.77 -8.50
C LEU A 77 -24.33 13.86 -9.51
N LYS A 78 -25.37 14.37 -10.18
CA LYS A 78 -26.09 13.60 -11.22
C LYS A 78 -25.17 13.16 -12.36
N GLN A 79 -24.31 14.05 -12.83
CA GLN A 79 -23.38 13.73 -13.92
C GLN A 79 -22.30 12.74 -13.47
N ALA A 80 -21.88 12.80 -12.19
CA ALA A 80 -20.97 11.81 -11.63
C ALA A 80 -21.64 10.44 -11.46
N GLU A 81 -22.93 10.38 -11.10
CA GLU A 81 -23.72 9.14 -11.07
C GLU A 81 -23.79 8.48 -12.46
N GLU A 82 -23.94 9.27 -13.51
CA GLU A 82 -23.90 8.83 -14.91
C GLU A 82 -22.50 8.34 -15.36
N GLY A 83 -21.47 8.54 -14.53
CA GLY A 83 -20.11 8.05 -14.75
C GLY A 83 -19.23 8.96 -15.59
N LEU A 84 -19.58 10.24 -15.72
CA LEU A 84 -18.71 11.25 -16.33
C LEU A 84 -17.57 11.60 -15.38
N SER A 85 -16.38 11.79 -15.96
CA SER A 85 -15.20 12.18 -15.17
C SER A 85 -15.32 13.62 -14.66
N SER A 86 -14.72 13.92 -13.50
CA SER A 86 -14.63 15.30 -12.95
C SER A 86 -14.09 16.31 -13.96
N LEU A 87 -13.21 15.90 -14.89
CA LEU A 87 -12.70 16.77 -15.94
C LEU A 87 -13.80 17.14 -16.95
N GLN A 88 -14.57 16.15 -17.40
CA GLN A 88 -15.70 16.37 -18.31
C GLN A 88 -16.79 17.19 -17.64
N ILE A 89 -17.13 16.86 -16.39
CA ILE A 89 -18.11 17.62 -15.60
C ILE A 89 -17.64 19.07 -15.45
N ALA A 90 -16.36 19.31 -15.13
CA ALA A 90 -15.82 20.66 -15.02
C ALA A 90 -15.85 21.41 -16.35
N GLN A 91 -15.63 20.75 -17.49
CA GLN A 91 -15.78 21.35 -18.82
C GLN A 91 -17.22 21.76 -19.13
N ILE A 92 -18.21 21.01 -18.63
CA ILE A 92 -19.64 21.33 -18.80
C ILE A 92 -20.06 22.46 -17.87
N VAL A 93 -19.60 22.45 -16.61
CA VAL A 93 -19.94 23.47 -15.61
C VAL A 93 -19.27 24.81 -15.91
N PHE A 94 -18.06 24.80 -16.50
CA PHE A 94 -17.30 25.99 -16.84
C PHE A 94 -17.03 26.07 -18.36
N PRO A 95 -18.05 26.28 -19.20
CA PRO A 95 -17.89 26.30 -20.65
C PRO A 95 -17.02 27.47 -21.13
N ASP A 96 -17.02 28.59 -20.40
CA ASP A 96 -16.27 29.81 -20.73
C ASP A 96 -14.78 29.71 -20.38
N LYS A 97 -14.36 28.68 -19.63
CA LYS A 97 -12.98 28.48 -19.21
C LYS A 97 -12.38 27.26 -19.90
N SER A 98 -11.15 27.39 -20.40
CA SER A 98 -10.39 26.23 -20.92
C SER A 98 -9.92 25.35 -19.75
N VAL A 99 -10.79 24.46 -19.29
CA VAL A 99 -10.51 23.52 -18.20
C VAL A 99 -9.50 22.46 -18.67
N ARG A 100 -8.40 22.33 -17.92
CA ARG A 100 -7.32 21.37 -18.17
C ARG A 100 -7.22 20.36 -17.01
N PRO A 101 -6.59 19.19 -17.23
CA PRO A 101 -6.30 18.28 -16.14
C PRO A 101 -5.55 18.98 -14.99
N LEU A 102 -6.00 18.72 -13.76
CA LEU A 102 -5.52 19.31 -12.50
C LEU A 102 -5.73 20.84 -12.37
N SER A 103 -6.62 21.45 -13.16
CA SER A 103 -7.02 22.85 -12.98
C SER A 103 -7.80 23.07 -11.68
N ALA A 104 -7.97 24.33 -11.28
CA ALA A 104 -8.71 24.66 -10.06
C ALA A 104 -10.18 24.20 -10.15
N GLU A 105 -10.77 24.34 -11.33
CA GLU A 105 -12.15 23.93 -11.65
C GLU A 105 -12.32 22.42 -11.50
N GLN A 106 -11.43 21.62 -12.10
CA GLN A 106 -11.49 20.17 -11.93
C GLN A 106 -11.33 19.77 -10.46
N ARG A 107 -10.39 20.38 -9.74
CA ARG A 107 -10.16 20.06 -8.32
C ARG A 107 -11.36 20.41 -7.45
N ALA A 108 -12.05 21.52 -7.74
CA ALA A 108 -13.26 21.91 -7.03
C ALA A 108 -14.39 20.88 -7.28
N VAL A 109 -14.62 20.51 -8.54
CA VAL A 109 -15.63 19.47 -8.89
C VAL A 109 -15.28 18.12 -8.25
N LEU A 110 -14.02 17.71 -8.33
CA LEU A 110 -13.53 16.47 -7.71
C LEU A 110 -13.67 16.49 -6.18
N ALA A 111 -13.46 17.64 -5.54
CA ALA A 111 -13.65 17.78 -4.10
C ALA A 111 -15.11 17.52 -3.72
N LYS A 112 -16.07 18.04 -4.50
CA LYS A 112 -17.49 17.79 -4.29
C LYS A 112 -17.85 16.31 -4.48
N ILE A 113 -17.33 15.69 -5.54
CA ILE A 113 -17.51 14.25 -5.79
C ILE A 113 -16.96 13.41 -4.64
N ARG A 114 -15.84 13.82 -4.04
CA ARG A 114 -15.21 13.13 -2.90
C ARG A 114 -15.97 13.24 -1.58
N GLU A 115 -16.87 14.19 -1.43
CA GLU A 115 -17.77 14.23 -0.27
C GLU A 115 -18.68 12.99 -0.25
N VAL A 116 -19.07 12.49 -1.43
CA VAL A 116 -19.90 11.29 -1.56
C VAL A 116 -19.06 10.02 -1.66
N ASN A 117 -18.00 10.02 -2.47
CA ASN A 117 -17.10 8.88 -2.60
C ASN A 117 -15.63 9.32 -2.41
N PRO A 118 -15.11 9.21 -1.18
CA PRO A 118 -13.74 9.64 -0.83
C PRO A 118 -12.64 8.91 -1.60
N ASP A 119 -12.94 7.72 -2.13
CA ASP A 119 -11.96 6.89 -2.83
C ASP A 119 -11.72 7.33 -4.28
N ILE A 120 -12.58 8.19 -4.86
CA ILE A 120 -12.43 8.71 -6.23
C ILE A 120 -11.12 9.49 -6.39
N LEU A 121 -10.32 9.01 -7.33
CA LEU A 121 -9.08 9.64 -7.77
C LEU A 121 -9.29 10.25 -9.16
N PRO A 122 -8.63 11.38 -9.49
CA PRO A 122 -8.75 11.99 -10.81
C PRO A 122 -8.30 11.06 -11.95
N SER A 123 -7.48 10.04 -11.65
CA SER A 123 -7.03 9.02 -12.60
C SER A 123 -7.96 7.80 -12.72
N GLN A 124 -8.98 7.69 -11.87
CA GLN A 124 -9.93 6.56 -11.81
C GLN A 124 -11.40 7.04 -11.87
N ASP A 125 -11.59 8.28 -12.28
CA ASP A 125 -12.87 9.01 -12.32
C ASP A 125 -13.80 8.58 -13.46
N SER A 126 -13.41 7.58 -14.25
CA SER A 126 -14.16 7.16 -15.43
C SER A 126 -15.19 6.07 -15.11
N GLY A 127 -15.94 6.23 -14.01
CA GLY A 127 -16.92 5.25 -13.54
C GLY A 127 -18.04 5.90 -12.73
N ALA A 128 -19.16 5.20 -12.58
CA ALA A 128 -20.31 5.69 -11.82
C ALA A 128 -19.93 6.06 -10.38
N LEU A 129 -20.47 7.16 -9.86
CA LEU A 129 -20.17 7.73 -8.53
C LEU A 129 -20.17 6.68 -7.40
N HIS A 130 -21.11 5.74 -7.43
CA HIS A 130 -21.28 4.72 -6.40
C HIS A 130 -20.52 3.42 -6.65
N SER A 131 -19.81 3.32 -7.77
CA SER A 131 -19.02 2.14 -8.07
C SER A 131 -17.82 2.01 -7.13
N TYR A 132 -17.54 0.78 -6.73
CA TYR A 132 -16.38 0.46 -5.90
C TYR A 132 -15.08 0.72 -6.67
N ILE A 133 -14.14 1.38 -5.98
CA ILE A 133 -12.82 1.70 -6.52
C ILE A 133 -11.78 0.92 -5.76
N SER A 134 -11.10 0.00 -6.45
CA SER A 134 -10.03 -0.79 -5.89
C SER A 134 -8.89 0.11 -5.39
N PRO A 135 -8.42 -0.05 -4.14
CA PRO A 135 -7.30 0.72 -3.61
C PRO A 135 -6.00 0.36 -4.33
N LYS A 136 -5.31 1.36 -4.88
CA LYS A 136 -4.02 1.18 -5.59
C LYS A 136 -2.81 1.42 -4.69
N SER A 137 -2.94 2.28 -3.66
CA SER A 137 -1.82 2.64 -2.80
C SER A 137 -1.72 1.72 -1.58
N PRO A 138 -0.51 1.29 -1.17
CA PRO A 138 -0.30 0.46 0.02
C PRO A 138 -0.95 1.06 1.28
N SER A 139 -0.83 2.37 1.50
CA SER A 139 -1.43 3.06 2.65
C SER A 139 -2.96 2.93 2.72
N ARG A 140 -3.65 2.98 1.56
CA ARG A 140 -5.12 2.79 1.51
C ARG A 140 -5.51 1.32 1.74
N ILE A 141 -4.72 0.40 1.19
CA ILE A 141 -4.94 -1.05 1.42
C ILE A 141 -4.77 -1.36 2.91
N ILE A 142 -3.73 -0.82 3.56
CA ILE A 142 -3.49 -0.96 5.00
C ILE A 142 -4.66 -0.40 5.81
N LYS A 143 -5.19 0.77 5.43
CA LYS A 143 -6.39 1.33 6.07
C LYS A 143 -7.57 0.36 5.99
N LYS A 144 -7.87 -0.17 4.80
CA LYS A 144 -8.95 -1.17 4.62
C LYS A 144 -8.71 -2.46 5.39
N ILE A 145 -7.45 -2.93 5.52
CA ILE A 145 -7.11 -4.06 6.39
C ILE A 145 -7.42 -3.72 7.84
N ASN A 146 -7.05 -2.52 8.31
CA ASN A 146 -7.31 -2.10 9.68
C ASN A 146 -8.80 -1.96 9.98
N ASP A 147 -9.56 -1.35 9.06
CA ASP A 147 -11.01 -1.21 9.17
C ASP A 147 -11.69 -2.58 9.20
N ALA A 148 -11.22 -3.52 8.37
CA ALA A 148 -11.76 -4.87 8.33
C ALA A 148 -11.35 -5.73 9.54
N THR A 149 -10.10 -5.66 10.02
CA THR A 149 -9.54 -6.64 10.99
C THR A 149 -9.33 -6.10 12.40
N GLY A 150 -9.23 -4.78 12.57
CA GLY A 150 -8.89 -4.14 13.85
C GLY A 150 -7.41 -4.23 14.25
N LEU A 151 -6.51 -4.65 13.36
CA LEU A 151 -5.09 -4.91 13.70
C LEU A 151 -4.22 -3.67 13.93
N GLY A 152 -4.62 -2.49 13.43
CA GLY A 152 -3.87 -1.25 13.63
C GLY A 152 -2.45 -1.26 13.01
N LEU A 153 -2.30 -1.81 11.81
CA LEU A 153 -1.03 -1.86 11.08
C LEU A 153 -0.55 -0.46 10.68
N GLU A 154 0.73 -0.19 10.91
CA GLU A 154 1.41 1.05 10.54
C GLU A 154 2.43 0.81 9.42
N GLU A 155 2.31 1.55 8.31
CA GLU A 155 3.13 1.36 7.09
C GLU A 155 4.65 1.34 7.36
N ALA A 156 5.14 2.24 8.22
CA ALA A 156 6.55 2.34 8.58
C ALA A 156 7.10 1.12 9.35
N ARG A 157 6.23 0.34 9.98
CA ARG A 157 6.59 -0.82 10.82
C ARG A 157 6.29 -2.16 10.15
N LEU A 158 5.86 -2.17 8.88
CA LEU A 158 5.56 -3.41 8.17
C LEU A 158 6.83 -4.20 7.81
N ASN A 159 6.84 -5.49 8.15
CA ASN A 159 7.83 -6.46 7.66
C ASN A 159 7.63 -6.72 6.15
N ARG A 160 8.70 -7.05 5.42
CA ARG A 160 8.70 -7.36 3.98
C ARG A 160 7.66 -8.41 3.60
N GLN A 161 7.46 -9.45 4.41
CA GLN A 161 6.42 -10.45 4.17
C GLN A 161 5.01 -9.84 4.18
N LYS A 162 4.71 -8.99 5.16
CA LYS A 162 3.41 -8.31 5.25
C LYS A 162 3.24 -7.29 4.11
N GLN A 163 4.31 -6.66 3.63
CA GLN A 163 4.25 -5.78 2.46
C GLN A 163 3.83 -6.55 1.20
N VAL A 164 4.41 -7.73 0.97
CA VAL A 164 4.00 -8.62 -0.14
C VAL A 164 2.52 -9.01 0.00
N CYS A 165 2.06 -9.32 1.20
CA CYS A 165 0.66 -9.60 1.48
C CYS A 165 -0.26 -8.42 1.11
N VAL A 166 0.10 -7.19 1.50
CA VAL A 166 -0.63 -5.96 1.16
C VAL A 166 -0.71 -5.75 -0.35
N GLU A 167 0.40 -5.91 -1.07
CA GLU A 167 0.43 -5.79 -2.54
C GLU A 167 -0.44 -6.84 -3.23
N LYS A 168 -0.40 -8.08 -2.76
CA LYS A 168 -1.22 -9.18 -3.28
C LYS A 168 -2.70 -8.95 -2.99
N LEU A 169 -3.06 -8.47 -1.81
CA LEU A 169 -4.43 -8.08 -1.51
C LEU A 169 -4.93 -6.99 -2.46
N GLY A 170 -4.13 -5.95 -2.72
CA GLY A 170 -4.50 -4.90 -3.69
C GLY A 170 -4.78 -5.46 -5.10
N THR A 171 -4.03 -6.47 -5.51
CA THR A 171 -4.27 -7.19 -6.78
C THR A 171 -5.59 -7.96 -6.74
N ASN A 172 -5.88 -8.65 -5.62
CA ASN A 172 -7.10 -9.43 -5.44
C ASN A 172 -8.36 -8.55 -5.36
N LEU A 173 -8.30 -7.39 -4.71
CA LEU A 173 -9.39 -6.41 -4.68
C LEU A 173 -9.64 -5.77 -6.05
N SER A 174 -8.64 -5.77 -6.93
CA SER A 174 -8.77 -5.33 -8.32
C SER A 174 -9.30 -6.42 -9.27
N ASN A 175 -9.62 -7.61 -8.76
CA ASN A 175 -10.10 -8.72 -9.58
C ASN A 175 -11.46 -8.42 -10.22
N SER A 176 -11.62 -8.70 -11.52
CA SER A 176 -12.86 -8.40 -12.27
C SER A 176 -14.11 -9.05 -11.67
N ARG A 177 -14.00 -10.27 -11.13
CA ARG A 177 -15.10 -10.95 -10.46
C ARG A 177 -15.43 -10.29 -9.13
N PHE A 178 -14.42 -9.92 -8.34
CA PHE A 178 -14.63 -9.16 -7.09
C PHE A 178 -15.39 -7.86 -7.38
N LEU A 179 -14.91 -7.07 -8.35
CA LEU A 179 -15.53 -5.81 -8.77
C LEU A 179 -16.99 -5.99 -9.22
N LYS A 180 -17.28 -7.05 -9.98
CA LYS A 180 -18.66 -7.33 -10.43
C LYS A 180 -19.57 -7.70 -9.26
N ILE A 181 -19.07 -8.42 -8.26
CA ILE A 181 -19.87 -8.85 -7.11
C ILE A 181 -20.16 -7.66 -6.19
N ILE A 182 -19.12 -6.92 -5.81
CA ILE A 182 -19.25 -5.81 -4.86
C ILE A 182 -20.17 -4.70 -5.41
N ASN A 183 -20.12 -4.44 -6.71
CA ASN A 183 -20.96 -3.45 -7.38
C ASN A 183 -22.41 -3.91 -7.63
N ASN A 184 -22.71 -5.20 -7.44
CA ASN A 184 -24.08 -5.71 -7.58
C ASN A 184 -24.89 -5.57 -6.29
N TYR A 185 -24.25 -5.29 -5.15
CA TYR A 185 -24.96 -5.04 -3.91
C TYR A 185 -25.59 -3.65 -3.93
N LEU A 186 -26.89 -3.58 -3.66
CA LEU A 186 -27.65 -2.32 -3.59
C LEU A 186 -27.44 -1.62 -2.24
N ASN A 187 -27.33 -2.40 -1.16
CA ASN A 187 -27.10 -1.90 0.19
C ASN A 187 -25.61 -1.66 0.42
N GLU A 188 -25.28 -0.49 0.99
CA GLU A 188 -23.91 -0.16 1.34
C GLU A 188 -23.36 -1.04 2.48
N GLU A 189 -24.20 -1.40 3.45
CA GLU A 189 -23.80 -2.26 4.58
C GLU A 189 -23.35 -3.64 4.09
N ASP A 190 -24.14 -4.28 3.22
CA ASP A 190 -23.80 -5.58 2.60
C ASP A 190 -22.52 -5.49 1.76
N ARG A 191 -22.33 -4.36 1.07
CA ARG A 191 -21.13 -4.09 0.26
C ARG A 191 -19.87 -4.00 1.13
N VAL A 192 -19.94 -3.26 2.24
CA VAL A 192 -18.84 -3.12 3.20
C VAL A 192 -18.56 -4.46 3.88
N LEU A 193 -19.60 -5.19 4.28
CA LEU A 193 -19.47 -6.52 4.86
C LEU A 193 -18.77 -7.50 3.91
N PHE A 194 -19.14 -7.49 2.63
CA PHE A 194 -18.47 -8.30 1.60
C PHE A 194 -16.97 -8.02 1.51
N GLU A 195 -16.62 -6.74 1.42
CA GLU A 195 -15.23 -6.31 1.33
C GLU A 195 -14.45 -6.73 2.58
N HIS A 196 -15.00 -6.48 3.76
CA HIS A 196 -14.37 -6.79 5.03
C HIS A 196 -14.14 -8.30 5.20
N GLU A 197 -15.15 -9.11 4.87
CA GLU A 197 -15.02 -10.57 4.98
C GLU A 197 -13.97 -11.11 4.00
N PHE A 198 -13.97 -10.61 2.76
CA PHE A 198 -12.95 -11.00 1.79
C PHE A 198 -11.55 -10.62 2.23
N ILE A 199 -11.37 -9.40 2.77
CA ILE A 199 -10.09 -8.95 3.31
C ILE A 199 -9.67 -9.85 4.48
N ARG A 200 -10.55 -10.08 5.47
CA ARG A 200 -10.27 -10.95 6.64
C ARG A 200 -9.76 -12.32 6.24
N LEU A 201 -10.37 -12.93 5.22
CA LEU A 201 -10.02 -14.28 4.78
C LEU A 201 -8.74 -14.34 3.93
N THR A 202 -8.35 -13.26 3.24
CA THR A 202 -7.30 -13.31 2.21
C THR A 202 -6.06 -12.47 2.47
N TRP A 203 -6.13 -11.45 3.34
CA TRP A 203 -5.05 -10.45 3.47
C TRP A 203 -3.70 -11.04 3.91
N ASP A 204 -3.69 -12.09 4.72
CA ASP A 204 -2.50 -12.75 5.26
C ASP A 204 -1.96 -13.88 4.35
N LYS A 205 -2.54 -14.05 3.15
CA LYS A 205 -2.25 -15.17 2.24
C LYS A 205 -1.72 -14.64 0.88
N PRO A 206 -0.40 -14.47 0.72
CA PRO A 206 0.17 -13.90 -0.50
C PRO A 206 0.20 -14.87 -1.69
N ASP A 207 0.01 -16.16 -1.43
CA ASP A 207 0.20 -17.28 -2.35
C ASP A 207 -1.13 -17.85 -2.90
N LEU A 208 -2.20 -17.06 -2.86
CA LEU A 208 -3.53 -17.49 -3.30
C LEU A 208 -3.59 -17.75 -4.81
N THR A 209 -4.15 -18.90 -5.20
CA THR A 209 -4.42 -19.22 -6.61
C THR A 209 -5.74 -18.60 -7.08
N ALA A 210 -5.94 -18.53 -8.40
CA ALA A 210 -7.19 -18.02 -8.96
C ALA A 210 -8.43 -18.82 -8.48
N ASP A 211 -8.29 -20.14 -8.35
CA ASP A 211 -9.36 -21.01 -7.88
C ASP A 211 -9.67 -20.81 -6.40
N GLU A 212 -8.63 -20.65 -5.56
CA GLU A 212 -8.81 -20.32 -4.15
C GLU A 212 -9.49 -18.96 -3.98
N ILE A 213 -9.06 -17.94 -4.75
CA ILE A 213 -9.73 -16.62 -4.75
C ILE A 213 -11.21 -16.76 -5.12
N ASN A 214 -11.53 -17.54 -6.16
CA ASN A 214 -12.91 -17.78 -6.57
C ASN A 214 -13.75 -18.48 -5.49
N LEU A 215 -13.16 -19.42 -4.75
CA LEU A 215 -13.80 -20.08 -3.62
C LEU A 215 -14.01 -19.12 -2.46
N TYR A 216 -13.02 -18.29 -2.10
CA TYR A 216 -13.18 -17.25 -1.07
C TYR A 216 -14.28 -16.25 -1.42
N LEU A 217 -14.37 -15.83 -2.69
CA LEU A 217 -15.47 -14.97 -3.16
C LEU A 217 -16.84 -15.63 -2.97
N ASN A 218 -16.95 -16.94 -3.20
CA ASN A 218 -18.20 -17.66 -2.97
C ASN A 218 -18.53 -17.76 -1.48
N VAL A 219 -17.55 -18.03 -0.62
CA VAL A 219 -17.76 -18.03 0.84
C VAL A 219 -18.28 -16.66 1.29
N CYS A 220 -17.66 -15.56 0.86
CA CYS A 220 -18.07 -14.21 1.23
C CYS A 220 -19.52 -13.91 0.79
N LYS A 221 -19.93 -14.38 -0.40
CA LYS A 221 -21.32 -14.25 -0.84
C LYS A 221 -22.30 -14.99 0.06
N GLU A 222 -21.97 -16.22 0.43
CA GLU A 222 -22.85 -17.02 1.27
C GLU A 222 -22.94 -16.45 2.70
N VAL A 223 -21.86 -15.85 3.22
CA VAL A 223 -21.88 -15.13 4.51
C VAL A 223 -22.88 -13.97 4.48
N ILE A 224 -22.92 -13.18 3.40
CA ILE A 224 -23.90 -12.09 3.28
C ILE A 224 -25.32 -12.64 3.12
N ASN A 225 -25.51 -13.69 2.32
CA ASN A 225 -26.81 -14.33 2.21
C ASN A 225 -27.31 -14.81 3.58
N LEU A 226 -26.42 -15.37 4.40
CA LEU A 226 -26.74 -15.81 5.76
C LEU A 226 -27.23 -14.65 6.63
N GLU A 227 -26.53 -13.51 6.61
CA GLU A 227 -26.92 -12.31 7.36
C GLU A 227 -28.26 -11.74 6.89
N VAL A 228 -28.50 -11.67 5.58
CA VAL A 228 -29.79 -11.22 5.03
C VAL A 228 -30.93 -12.14 5.46
N ILE A 229 -30.73 -13.46 5.41
CA ILE A 229 -31.73 -14.44 5.86
C ILE A 229 -31.96 -14.31 7.37
N SER A 230 -30.90 -14.08 8.16
CA SER A 230 -30.98 -13.84 9.61
C SER A 230 -31.81 -12.59 9.92
N ALA A 231 -31.57 -11.48 9.23
CA ALA A 231 -32.34 -10.25 9.37
C ALA A 231 -33.83 -10.46 9.01
N HIS A 232 -34.11 -11.22 7.94
CA HIS A 232 -35.48 -11.59 7.57
C HIS A 232 -36.15 -12.46 8.64
N LEU A 233 -35.44 -13.42 9.23
CA LEU A 233 -35.97 -14.26 10.31
C LEU A 233 -36.33 -13.42 11.54
N ASN A 234 -35.46 -12.48 11.95
CA ASN A 234 -35.75 -11.59 13.09
C ASN A 234 -37.02 -10.75 12.85
N LYS A 235 -37.19 -10.22 11.64
CA LYS A 235 -38.39 -9.46 11.27
C LYS A 235 -39.65 -10.32 11.25
N LEU A 236 -39.57 -11.54 10.72
CA LEU A 236 -40.69 -12.48 10.70
C LEU A 236 -41.10 -12.92 12.09
N ASN A 237 -40.14 -13.17 12.99
CA ASN A 237 -40.42 -13.49 14.39
C ASN A 237 -41.12 -12.33 15.10
N SER A 238 -40.66 -11.09 14.90
CA SER A 238 -41.33 -9.90 15.45
C SER A 238 -42.78 -9.78 14.96
N MET A 239 -43.03 -10.02 13.66
CA MET A 239 -44.39 -10.03 13.10
C MET A 239 -45.25 -11.17 13.64
N PHE A 240 -44.63 -12.31 13.94
CA PHE A 240 -45.32 -13.47 14.51
C PHE A 240 -45.78 -13.18 15.94
N ASP A 241 -44.92 -12.58 16.75
CA ASP A 241 -45.24 -12.19 18.14
C ASP A 241 -46.37 -11.14 18.21
N GLU A 242 -46.44 -10.23 17.25
CA GLU A 242 -47.51 -9.23 17.15
C GLU A 242 -48.84 -9.79 16.62
N ALA A 243 -48.80 -10.89 15.85
CA ALA A 243 -49.96 -11.48 15.19
C ALA A 243 -50.70 -12.53 16.04
N ASP A 244 -50.36 -12.68 17.32
CA ASP A 244 -50.86 -13.74 18.22
C ASP A 244 -52.40 -13.71 18.40
N GLU A 245 -53.07 -12.58 18.09
CA GLU A 245 -54.53 -12.46 18.10
C GLU A 245 -55.23 -12.93 16.79
N GLN A 246 -54.49 -13.16 15.70
CA GLN A 246 -55.02 -13.60 14.39
C GLN A 246 -54.49 -14.98 13.97
N GLN A 247 -55.27 -16.01 14.30
CA GLN A 247 -54.89 -17.42 14.14
C GLN A 247 -54.50 -17.82 12.70
N GLU A 248 -55.15 -17.28 11.66
CA GLU A 248 -54.81 -17.60 10.26
C GLU A 248 -53.49 -16.96 9.80
N MET A 249 -53.20 -15.72 10.27
CA MET A 249 -51.96 -15.02 9.94
C MET A 249 -50.76 -15.69 10.63
N SER A 250 -50.93 -16.11 11.89
CA SER A 250 -49.92 -16.83 12.67
C SER A 250 -49.49 -18.14 11.98
N ILE A 251 -50.44 -18.93 11.46
CA ILE A 251 -50.13 -20.19 10.76
C ILE A 251 -49.28 -19.95 9.49
N ARG A 252 -49.64 -18.95 8.68
CA ARG A 252 -48.89 -18.62 7.45
C ARG A 252 -47.48 -18.11 7.77
N LEU A 253 -47.33 -17.27 8.81
CA LEU A 253 -46.02 -16.79 9.25
C LEU A 253 -45.14 -17.94 9.77
N ALA A 254 -45.70 -18.89 10.51
CA ALA A 254 -44.96 -20.07 10.99
C ALA A 254 -44.42 -20.92 9.82
N GLU A 255 -45.19 -21.11 8.75
CA GLU A 255 -44.72 -21.82 7.55
C GLU A 255 -43.59 -21.07 6.84
N ILE A 256 -43.69 -19.74 6.72
CA ILE A 256 -42.64 -18.90 6.12
C ILE A 256 -41.37 -18.93 6.97
N ILE A 257 -41.48 -18.83 8.30
CA ILE A 257 -40.35 -18.91 9.23
C ILE A 257 -39.66 -20.26 9.08
N LYS A 258 -40.42 -21.36 9.02
CA LYS A 258 -39.87 -22.71 8.82
C LYS A 258 -39.12 -22.83 7.49
N ALA A 259 -39.68 -22.29 6.40
CA ALA A 259 -39.01 -22.29 5.10
C ALA A 259 -37.72 -21.47 5.12
N LYS A 260 -37.73 -20.27 5.72
CA LYS A 260 -36.54 -19.41 5.84
C LYS A 260 -35.49 -19.97 6.77
N SER A 261 -35.89 -20.62 7.85
CA SER A 261 -34.97 -21.36 8.74
C SER A 261 -34.30 -22.54 8.02
N ALA A 262 -35.02 -23.25 7.14
CA ALA A 262 -34.41 -24.27 6.30
C ALA A 262 -33.40 -23.69 5.29
N GLU A 263 -33.71 -22.56 4.66
CA GLU A 263 -32.78 -21.83 3.79
C GLU A 263 -31.52 -21.39 4.56
N TYR A 264 -31.69 -20.90 5.80
CA TYR A 264 -30.60 -20.50 6.68
C TYR A 264 -29.62 -21.66 6.93
N HIS A 265 -30.11 -22.81 7.38
CA HIS A 265 -29.27 -23.99 7.62
C HIS A 265 -28.59 -24.54 6.36
N GLN A 266 -29.25 -24.44 5.20
CA GLN A 266 -28.62 -24.78 3.93
C GLN A 266 -27.47 -23.83 3.59
N CYS A 267 -27.60 -22.54 3.90
CA CYS A 267 -26.50 -21.56 3.75
C CYS A 267 -25.33 -21.89 4.68
N GLU A 268 -25.58 -22.16 5.96
CA GLU A 268 -24.54 -22.57 6.92
C GLU A 268 -23.79 -23.81 6.44
N THR A 269 -24.53 -24.83 5.97
CA THR A 269 -23.95 -26.07 5.45
C THR A 269 -23.08 -25.80 4.21
N ARG A 270 -23.51 -24.90 3.31
CA ARG A 270 -22.70 -24.49 2.15
C ARG A 270 -21.42 -23.79 2.56
N ILE A 271 -21.49 -22.87 3.54
CA ILE A 271 -20.32 -22.16 4.09
C ILE A 271 -19.34 -23.16 4.70
N GLU A 272 -19.82 -24.09 5.53
CA GLU A 272 -18.99 -25.11 6.17
C GLU A 272 -18.28 -25.98 5.13
N ASN A 273 -19.00 -26.45 4.11
CA ASN A 273 -18.45 -27.29 3.05
C ASN A 273 -17.40 -26.55 2.20
N LEU A 274 -17.68 -25.31 1.80
CA LEU A 274 -16.72 -24.48 1.07
C LEU A 274 -15.46 -24.21 1.89
N THR A 275 -15.63 -23.94 3.19
CA THR A 275 -14.52 -23.68 4.12
C THR A 275 -13.66 -24.91 4.33
N LYS A 276 -14.27 -26.08 4.54
CA LYS A 276 -13.55 -27.36 4.66
C LYS A 276 -12.77 -27.68 3.38
N LYS A 277 -13.39 -27.48 2.21
CA LYS A 277 -12.73 -27.68 0.92
C LYS A 277 -11.52 -26.75 0.76
N LEU A 278 -11.70 -25.46 1.05
CA LEU A 278 -10.61 -24.47 1.01
C LEU A 278 -9.44 -24.84 1.94
N GLN A 279 -9.73 -25.25 3.17
CA GLN A 279 -8.70 -25.65 4.13
C GLN A 279 -7.99 -26.94 3.72
N GLY A 280 -8.72 -27.91 3.17
CA GLY A 280 -8.17 -29.16 2.66
C GLY A 280 -7.24 -28.93 1.46
N ASP A 281 -7.77 -28.37 0.37
CA ASP A 281 -7.05 -28.16 -0.89
C ASP A 281 -5.80 -27.29 -0.66
N ARG A 282 -5.94 -26.20 0.10
CA ARG A 282 -4.82 -25.33 0.46
C ARG A 282 -3.82 -26.04 1.38
N GLY A 283 -4.31 -26.79 2.37
CA GLY A 283 -3.46 -27.52 3.31
C GLY A 283 -2.57 -28.55 2.60
N GLU A 284 -3.11 -29.29 1.64
CA GLU A 284 -2.35 -30.23 0.81
C GLU A 284 -1.29 -29.53 -0.05
N ARG A 285 -1.67 -28.42 -0.69
CA ARG A 285 -0.73 -27.60 -1.48
C ARG A 285 0.41 -27.06 -0.64
N MET A 286 0.10 -26.51 0.53
CA MET A 286 1.12 -25.96 1.44
C MET A 286 2.05 -27.05 1.96
N LYS A 287 1.54 -28.25 2.27
CA LYS A 287 2.37 -29.40 2.64
C LYS A 287 3.32 -29.82 1.51
N LYS A 288 2.82 -29.83 0.26
CA LYS A 288 3.63 -30.13 -0.92
C LYS A 288 4.75 -29.10 -1.10
N MET A 289 4.41 -27.81 -1.02
CA MET A 289 5.39 -26.72 -1.12
C MET A 289 6.43 -26.75 0.02
N GLN A 290 6.02 -27.07 1.26
CA GLN A 290 6.94 -27.22 2.37
C GLN A 290 7.94 -28.36 2.15
N LYS A 291 7.47 -29.49 1.61
CA LYS A 291 8.34 -30.63 1.29
C LYS A 291 9.37 -30.27 0.20
N GLU A 292 8.95 -29.55 -0.84
CA GLU A 292 9.83 -29.06 -1.90
C GLU A 292 10.86 -28.05 -1.36
N ASN A 293 10.42 -27.07 -0.55
CA ASN A 293 11.33 -26.10 0.06
C ASN A 293 12.33 -26.74 1.04
N ALA A 294 11.91 -27.73 1.82
CA ALA A 294 12.81 -28.50 2.68
C ALA A 294 13.85 -29.27 1.86
N SER A 295 13.47 -29.82 0.70
CA SER A 295 14.43 -30.46 -0.20
C SER A 295 15.44 -29.47 -0.77
N ILE A 296 15.02 -28.26 -1.18
CA ILE A 296 15.93 -27.22 -1.66
C ILE A 296 16.87 -26.77 -0.54
N LEU A 297 16.37 -26.56 0.68
CA LEU A 297 17.22 -26.21 1.83
C LEU A 297 18.24 -27.31 2.13
N SER A 298 17.83 -28.58 2.08
CA SER A 298 18.76 -29.70 2.26
C SER A 298 19.85 -29.74 1.17
N VAL A 299 19.50 -29.43 -0.07
CA VAL A 299 20.47 -29.33 -1.17
C VAL A 299 21.43 -28.15 -0.94
N VAL A 300 20.93 -26.97 -0.54
CA VAL A 300 21.78 -25.81 -0.23
C VAL A 300 22.73 -26.11 0.94
N GLN A 301 22.26 -26.82 1.97
CA GLN A 301 23.11 -27.26 3.08
C GLN A 301 24.20 -28.22 2.61
N LEU A 302 23.87 -29.20 1.76
CA LEU A 302 24.86 -30.11 1.18
C LEU A 302 25.93 -29.36 0.36
N PHE A 303 25.53 -28.34 -0.40
CA PHE A 303 26.49 -27.49 -1.13
C PHE A 303 27.39 -26.66 -0.18
N GLN A 304 26.83 -26.13 0.91
CA GLN A 304 27.62 -25.41 1.92
C GLN A 304 28.62 -26.34 2.60
N GLU A 305 28.22 -27.55 2.96
CA GLU A 305 29.10 -28.57 3.55
C GLU A 305 30.22 -28.98 2.59
N GLU A 306 29.94 -29.07 1.28
CA GLU A 306 30.95 -29.38 0.26
C GLU A 306 31.99 -28.26 0.14
N GLU A 307 31.56 -27.00 0.15
CA GLU A 307 32.45 -25.84 0.14
C GLU A 307 33.31 -25.76 1.41
N GLU A 308 32.72 -26.00 2.59
CA GLU A 308 33.44 -26.07 3.86
C GLU A 308 34.48 -27.19 3.87
N ARG A 309 34.14 -28.36 3.33
CA ARG A 309 35.08 -29.49 3.20
C ARG A 309 36.24 -29.15 2.26
N ALA A 310 35.98 -28.48 1.14
CA ALA A 310 37.03 -28.04 0.22
C ALA A 310 37.98 -27.03 0.89
N ASN A 311 37.44 -26.08 1.67
CA ASN A 311 38.23 -25.12 2.44
C ASN A 311 39.09 -25.81 3.51
N MET A 312 38.56 -26.82 4.21
CA MET A 312 39.31 -27.62 5.18
C MET A 312 40.49 -28.36 4.53
N VAL A 313 40.28 -28.95 3.34
CA VAL A 313 41.36 -29.61 2.59
C VAL A 313 42.44 -28.60 2.20
N ARG A 314 42.05 -27.42 1.71
CA ARG A 314 42.98 -26.35 1.35
C ARG A 314 43.80 -25.87 2.55
N ILE A 315 43.20 -25.76 3.73
CA ILE A 315 43.92 -25.41 4.97
C ILE A 315 44.92 -26.50 5.33
N ALA A 316 44.53 -27.78 5.23
CA ALA A 316 45.44 -28.89 5.48
C ALA A 316 46.62 -28.94 4.49
N GLU A 317 46.39 -28.61 3.22
CA GLU A 317 47.45 -28.48 2.21
C GLU A 317 48.38 -27.31 2.50
N MET A 318 47.83 -26.15 2.89
CA MET A 318 48.64 -24.98 3.31
C MET A 318 49.48 -25.30 4.55
N GLN A 319 48.93 -26.02 5.54
CA GLN A 319 49.68 -26.49 6.69
C GLN A 319 50.79 -27.47 6.31
N LYS A 320 50.52 -28.43 5.42
CA LYS A 320 51.55 -29.34 4.89
C LYS A 320 52.66 -28.58 4.16
N ALA A 321 52.30 -27.58 3.36
CA ALA A 321 53.27 -26.74 2.67
C ALA A 321 54.14 -25.96 3.67
N ALA A 322 53.54 -25.36 4.70
CA ALA A 322 54.27 -24.66 5.76
C ALA A 322 55.22 -25.60 6.54
N VAL A 323 54.77 -26.81 6.86
CA VAL A 323 55.62 -27.84 7.49
C VAL A 323 56.76 -28.25 6.57
N LYS A 324 56.49 -28.40 5.27
CA LYS A 324 57.52 -28.72 4.28
C LYS A 324 58.57 -27.61 4.17
N THR A 325 58.16 -26.34 4.12
CA THR A 325 59.10 -25.21 4.11
C THR A 325 59.93 -25.13 5.38
N GLU A 326 59.34 -25.43 6.55
CA GLU A 326 60.08 -25.47 7.81
C GLU A 326 61.03 -26.67 7.88
N ALA A 327 60.63 -27.83 7.36
CA ALA A 327 61.50 -28.99 7.22
C ALA A 327 62.68 -28.70 6.29
N GLU A 328 62.46 -28.06 5.14
CA GLU A 328 63.52 -27.62 4.21
C GLU A 328 64.45 -26.58 4.88
N ARG A 329 63.91 -25.69 5.72
CA ARG A 329 64.71 -24.74 6.52
C ARG A 329 65.63 -25.47 7.51
N LEU A 330 65.11 -26.50 8.19
CA LEU A 330 65.88 -27.32 9.14
C LEU A 330 66.93 -28.20 8.42
N GLU A 331 66.56 -28.81 7.29
CA GLU A 331 67.47 -29.59 6.43
C GLU A 331 68.58 -28.74 5.82
N GLY A 332 68.30 -27.47 5.54
CA GLY A 332 69.25 -26.53 4.96
C GLY A 332 70.56 -26.42 5.76
N MET A 333 70.62 -26.88 7.02
CA MET A 333 71.79 -27.00 7.89
C MET A 333 72.65 -25.72 8.03
N ALA A 334 72.27 -24.61 7.39
CA ALA A 334 73.03 -23.38 7.31
C ALA A 334 73.08 -22.69 8.68
N GLU A 335 71.98 -22.74 9.44
CA GLU A 335 71.90 -22.23 10.80
C GLU A 335 72.73 -23.07 11.78
N TRP A 336 72.74 -24.40 11.59
CA TRP A 336 73.56 -25.32 12.38
C TRP A 336 75.04 -25.15 12.05
N LYS A 337 75.38 -25.02 10.76
CA LYS A 337 76.72 -24.75 10.26
C LYS A 337 77.23 -23.37 10.72
N ALA A 338 76.39 -22.34 10.73
CA ALA A 338 76.73 -21.02 11.26
C ALA A 338 77.01 -21.06 12.78
N ARG A 339 76.20 -21.79 13.57
CA ARG A 339 76.46 -21.99 15.01
C ARG A 339 77.73 -22.79 15.28
N VAL A 340 77.99 -23.87 14.52
CA VAL A 340 79.20 -24.69 14.68
C VAL A 340 80.45 -23.94 14.26
N LEU A 341 80.36 -23.08 13.23
CA LEU A 341 81.45 -22.22 12.78
C LEU A 341 81.61 -20.94 13.63
N GLY A 342 80.73 -20.71 14.62
CA GLY A 342 80.79 -19.56 15.51
C GLY A 342 80.46 -18.21 14.86
N ILE A 343 79.79 -18.22 13.70
CA ILE A 343 79.43 -16.99 12.96
C ILE A 343 78.10 -16.47 13.52
N GLY A 344 78.16 -15.32 14.18
CA GLY A 344 76.98 -14.61 14.70
C GLY A 344 76.29 -13.78 13.62
N GLN A 345 75.07 -13.31 13.89
CA GLN A 345 74.39 -12.35 13.01
C GLN A 345 75.19 -11.04 12.85
N GLU A 346 76.06 -10.75 13.81
CA GLU A 346 76.87 -9.53 13.89
C GLU A 346 78.12 -9.60 13.01
N ASP A 347 78.48 -10.79 12.52
CA ASP A 347 79.64 -11.00 11.63
C ASP A 347 79.25 -10.95 10.13
N VAL A 348 77.95 -10.93 9.82
CA VAL A 348 77.41 -10.99 8.45
C VAL A 348 76.74 -9.67 8.02
N LEU A 349 76.36 -8.82 8.99
CA LEU A 349 75.96 -7.43 8.78
C LEU A 349 77.19 -6.52 8.90
#